data_AF-A0A8H5C7X1-F1
#
_entry.id   AF-A0A8H5C7X1-F1
#
_cell.length_a   1.000
_cell.length_b   1.000
_cell.length_c   1.000
_cell.angle_alpha   90.00
_cell.angle_beta   90.00
_cell.angle_gamma   90.00
#
_symmetry.space_group_name_H-M   'P 1'
#
loop_
_entity.id
_entity.type
_entity.pdbx_description
1 polymer ?
#
loop_
_entity_poly.entity_id
_entity_poly.type
_entity_poly.pdbx_seq_one_letter_code
_entity_poly.pdbx_strand_id
1 'polypeptide(L)'
;MYYDKRFQFEPSFSIIAFNVEQMKHSNDGGFITTHCKKINNIADRIRNIDSKVLDDMYTRFKNKEHVVPANEREKSCLQLINDVDAAASRVQGSVTSKKHMRNEIWSLINKIGSPSWFITISPADVNHTICLYFADVDQEYKPEIQDKKLREHLIKQNPVAAARFFDFMVQAFIKHVLGVGSGHDGLYGKTEAYYGTVEQQGRLTLHLHLLLWIKSSLSPQEIRDRILKHDSDFIKSLISYLESCYVGEFDTGTSASINEQIILNKTKPDYKDPTLTMPTPPPVAVCSCSTNKGIKGNGSTAVHTRPACLVDGVTLK
;
A
#
# COMPACT_ATOMS: atom_id res chain seq x y z
N MET A 1 4.48 -24.92 1.85
CA MET A 1 3.02 -24.83 1.59
C MET A 1 2.30 -25.58 2.70
N TYR A 2 1.14 -25.10 3.15
CA TYR A 2 0.30 -25.86 4.08
C TYR A 2 -0.15 -27.16 3.40
N TYR A 3 -0.17 -28.25 4.17
CA TYR A 3 -0.50 -29.59 3.66
C TYR A 3 -1.98 -29.70 3.24
N ASP A 4 -2.87 -28.93 3.86
CA ASP A 4 -4.31 -28.97 3.60
C ASP A 4 -4.78 -27.71 2.85
N LYS A 5 -5.25 -27.89 1.60
CA LYS A 5 -5.82 -26.82 0.76
C LYS A 5 -7.35 -26.87 0.68
N ARG A 6 -8.04 -27.78 1.39
CA ARG A 6 -9.49 -28.01 1.23
C ARG A 6 -10.33 -26.75 1.42
N PHE A 7 -9.97 -25.92 2.39
CA PHE A 7 -10.68 -24.66 2.67
C PHE A 7 -10.36 -23.52 1.69
N GLN A 8 -9.25 -23.61 0.94
CA GLN A 8 -8.87 -22.57 -0.03
C GLN A 8 -9.78 -22.57 -1.26
N PHE A 9 -10.32 -23.74 -1.61
CA PHE A 9 -11.16 -23.96 -2.78
C PHE A 9 -12.67 -23.93 -2.48
N GLU A 10 -13.06 -23.87 -1.20
CA GLU A 10 -14.46 -23.79 -0.84
C GLU A 10 -14.95 -22.35 -1.05
N PRO A 11 -15.93 -22.10 -1.96
CA PRO A 11 -16.29 -20.74 -2.37
C PRO A 11 -16.80 -19.86 -1.23
N SER A 12 -17.47 -20.45 -0.24
CA SER A 12 -18.10 -19.72 0.87
C SER A 12 -17.14 -19.44 2.01
N PHE A 13 -16.01 -20.16 2.10
CA PHE A 13 -15.18 -20.21 3.29
C PHE A 13 -14.61 -18.85 3.61
N SER A 14 -14.15 -18.12 2.60
CA SER A 14 -13.58 -16.77 2.80
C SER A 14 -14.62 -15.81 3.39
N ILE A 15 -15.87 -15.88 2.93
CA ILE A 15 -16.98 -15.06 3.45
C ILE A 15 -17.39 -15.51 4.85
N ILE A 16 -17.53 -16.82 5.08
CA ILE A 16 -17.90 -17.37 6.39
C ILE A 16 -16.82 -17.06 7.42
N ALA A 17 -15.55 -17.30 7.09
CA ALA A 17 -14.40 -17.02 7.96
C ALA A 17 -14.33 -15.52 8.29
N PHE A 18 -14.48 -14.65 7.29
CA PHE A 18 -14.55 -13.21 7.50
C PHE A 18 -15.71 -12.82 8.44
N ASN A 19 -16.91 -13.37 8.22
CA ASN A 19 -18.06 -13.09 9.07
C ASN A 19 -17.85 -13.58 10.51
N VAL A 20 -17.29 -14.78 10.69
CA VAL A 20 -16.95 -15.33 12.00
C VAL A 20 -15.92 -14.45 12.70
N GLU A 21 -14.90 -13.99 11.98
CA GLU A 21 -13.89 -13.09 12.51
C GLU A 21 -14.49 -11.73 12.93
N GLN A 22 -15.34 -11.12 12.08
CA GLN A 22 -16.04 -9.88 12.39
C GLN A 22 -16.97 -10.04 13.61
N MET A 23 -17.71 -11.15 13.69
CA MET A 23 -18.56 -11.46 14.85
C MET A 23 -17.72 -11.62 16.11
N LYS A 24 -16.56 -12.28 16.02
CA LYS A 24 -15.65 -12.46 17.15
C LYS A 24 -15.08 -11.12 17.62
N HIS A 25 -14.53 -10.29 16.72
CA HIS A 25 -14.03 -8.96 17.07
C HIS A 25 -15.10 -8.05 17.65
N SER A 26 -16.33 -8.12 17.12
CA SER A 26 -17.49 -7.41 17.66
C SER A 26 -17.85 -7.89 19.06
N ASN A 27 -17.87 -9.21 19.29
CA ASN A 27 -18.18 -9.78 20.59
C ASN A 27 -17.08 -9.48 21.62
N ASP A 28 -15.81 -9.59 21.26
CA ASP A 28 -14.69 -9.24 22.13
C ASP A 28 -14.70 -7.74 22.46
N GLY A 29 -15.01 -6.89 21.47
CA GLY A 29 -15.22 -5.45 21.66
C GLY A 29 -16.39 -5.15 22.60
N GLY A 30 -17.51 -5.82 22.42
CA GLY A 30 -18.68 -5.75 23.28
C GLY A 30 -18.38 -6.20 24.70
N PHE A 31 -17.76 -7.36 24.88
CA PHE A 31 -17.38 -7.95 26.16
C PHE A 31 -16.45 -7.04 26.98
N ILE A 32 -15.41 -6.49 26.35
CA ILE A 32 -14.51 -5.56 27.04
C ILE A 32 -15.25 -4.25 27.40
N THR A 33 -16.20 -3.82 26.57
CA THR A 33 -17.04 -2.65 26.83
C THR A 33 -18.05 -2.91 27.96
N THR A 34 -18.60 -4.12 28.07
CA THR A 34 -19.54 -4.52 29.14
C THR A 34 -18.85 -4.77 30.48
N HIS A 35 -17.59 -5.19 30.48
CA HIS A 35 -16.76 -5.25 31.70
C HIS A 35 -16.18 -3.90 32.11
N CYS A 36 -16.44 -2.84 31.34
CA CYS A 36 -16.01 -1.50 31.69
C CYS A 36 -16.94 -0.94 32.77
N LYS A 37 -16.39 -0.25 33.79
CA LYS A 37 -17.16 0.39 34.89
C LYS A 37 -18.28 1.32 34.40
N LYS A 38 -18.25 1.71 33.13
CA LYS A 38 -19.19 2.60 32.47
C LYS A 38 -20.44 1.91 31.95
N ILE A 39 -20.53 0.57 31.94
CA ILE A 39 -21.62 -0.14 31.25
C ILE A 39 -23.01 0.23 31.78
N ASN A 40 -23.17 0.40 33.09
CA ASN A 40 -24.44 0.82 33.68
C ASN A 40 -24.85 2.20 33.18
N ASN A 41 -23.89 3.14 33.13
CA ASN A 41 -24.14 4.48 32.58
C ASN A 41 -24.47 4.45 31.08
N ILE A 42 -23.89 3.53 30.32
CA ILE A 42 -24.20 3.35 28.89
C ILE A 42 -25.62 2.79 28.75
N ALA A 43 -25.97 1.76 29.51
CA ALA A 43 -27.31 1.16 29.50
C ALA A 43 -28.39 2.18 29.91
N ASP A 44 -28.13 2.97 30.95
CA ASP A 44 -29.01 4.05 31.38
C ASP A 44 -29.15 5.13 30.31
N ARG A 45 -28.07 5.50 29.61
CA ARG A 45 -28.13 6.42 28.47
C ARG A 45 -28.97 5.87 27.33
N ILE A 46 -28.81 4.60 26.97
CA ILE A 46 -29.60 3.94 25.92
C ILE A 46 -31.09 3.98 26.29
N ARG A 47 -31.41 3.67 27.55
CA ARG A 47 -32.80 3.63 28.02
C ARG A 47 -33.48 5.00 28.05
N ASN A 48 -32.73 6.05 28.37
CA ASN A 48 -33.26 7.39 28.60
C ASN A 48 -32.96 8.37 27.45
N ILE A 49 -32.51 7.88 26.30
CA ILE A 49 -32.19 8.71 25.13
C ILE A 49 -33.45 9.39 24.60
N ASP A 50 -33.35 10.68 24.27
CA ASP A 50 -34.44 11.42 23.63
C ASP A 50 -34.40 11.17 22.11
N SER A 51 -35.29 10.31 21.62
CA SER A 51 -35.30 9.90 20.20
C SER A 51 -35.51 11.07 19.25
N LYS A 52 -36.28 12.11 19.66
CA LYS A 52 -36.53 13.28 18.81
C LYS A 52 -35.28 14.12 18.64
N VAL A 53 -34.50 14.29 19.71
CA VAL A 53 -33.22 15.00 19.67
C VAL A 53 -32.22 14.23 18.82
N LEU A 54 -32.19 12.90 18.92
CA LEU A 54 -31.32 12.07 18.10
C LEU A 54 -31.67 12.17 16.60
N ASP A 55 -32.96 12.17 16.23
CA ASP A 55 -33.41 12.34 14.85
C ASP A 55 -33.11 13.73 14.28
N ASP A 56 -33.24 14.78 15.10
CA ASP A 56 -32.84 16.15 14.71
C ASP A 56 -31.32 16.21 14.45
N MET A 57 -30.51 15.69 15.38
CA MET A 57 -29.07 15.62 15.21
C MET A 57 -28.68 14.82 13.96
N TYR A 58 -29.34 13.68 13.72
CA TYR A 58 -29.12 12.88 12.52
C TYR A 58 -29.43 13.66 11.23
N THR A 59 -30.53 14.41 11.22
CA THR A 59 -30.92 15.26 10.07
C THR A 59 -29.86 16.33 9.80
N ARG A 60 -29.35 16.99 10.84
CA ARG A 60 -28.27 17.98 10.75
C ARG A 60 -26.96 17.36 10.26
N PHE A 61 -26.59 16.18 10.76
CA PHE A 61 -25.44 15.42 10.27
C PHE A 61 -25.58 15.05 8.79
N LYS A 62 -26.76 14.61 8.36
CA LYS A 62 -27.06 14.29 6.96
C LYS A 62 -26.90 15.52 6.05
N ASN A 63 -27.25 16.70 6.55
CA ASN A 63 -27.08 17.98 5.85
C ASN A 63 -25.64 18.53 5.89
N LYS A 64 -24.68 17.79 6.47
CA LYS A 64 -23.27 18.19 6.65
C LYS A 64 -23.08 19.46 7.48
N GLU A 65 -24.02 19.75 8.39
CA GLU A 65 -23.89 20.85 9.32
C GLU A 65 -22.84 20.55 10.40
N HIS A 66 -22.16 21.57 10.90
CA HIS A 66 -21.25 21.43 12.03
C HIS A 66 -22.06 21.32 13.33
N VAL A 67 -22.32 20.08 13.78
CA VAL A 67 -23.10 19.80 14.99
C VAL A 67 -22.22 19.89 16.23
N VAL A 68 -22.32 21.01 16.95
CA VAL A 68 -21.82 21.15 18.32
C VAL A 68 -23.01 20.95 19.26
N PRO A 69 -22.94 20.03 20.23
CA PRO A 69 -24.05 19.81 21.15
C PRO A 69 -24.25 21.05 22.04
N ALA A 70 -25.41 21.68 21.92
CA ALA A 70 -25.72 22.93 22.62
C ALA A 70 -26.35 22.69 24.01
N ASN A 71 -27.04 21.56 24.18
CA ASN A 71 -27.77 21.23 25.42
C ASN A 71 -27.37 19.85 25.96
N GLU A 72 -27.73 19.57 27.22
CA GLU A 72 -27.38 18.30 27.89
C GLU A 72 -27.98 17.06 27.21
N ARG A 73 -29.12 17.20 26.51
CA ARG A 73 -29.73 16.10 25.75
C ARG A 73 -28.93 15.76 24.51
N GLU A 74 -28.48 16.77 23.76
CA GLU A 74 -27.58 16.61 22.62
C GLU A 74 -26.21 16.07 23.05
N LYS A 75 -25.66 16.55 24.18
CA LYS A 75 -24.43 15.99 24.75
C LYS A 75 -24.60 14.51 25.10
N SER A 76 -25.74 14.13 25.68
CA SER A 76 -26.05 12.74 26.00
C SER A 76 -26.18 11.88 24.74
N CYS A 77 -26.80 12.41 23.67
CA CYS A 77 -26.88 11.74 22.37
C CYS A 77 -25.49 11.55 21.74
N LEU A 78 -24.66 12.59 21.74
CA LEU A 78 -23.29 12.49 21.23
C LEU A 78 -22.43 11.53 22.06
N GLN A 79 -22.60 11.53 23.38
CA GLN A 79 -21.91 10.59 24.26
C GLN A 79 -22.34 9.15 23.98
N LEU A 80 -23.62 8.89 23.70
CA LEU A 80 -24.08 7.57 23.30
C LEU A 80 -23.41 7.12 21.99
N ILE A 81 -23.31 8.00 20.98
CA ILE A 81 -22.59 7.70 19.73
C ILE A 81 -21.13 7.35 20.02
N ASN A 82 -20.45 8.10 20.88
CA ASN A 82 -19.06 7.81 21.28
C ASN A 82 -18.94 6.47 22.04
N ASP A 83 -19.90 6.14 22.90
CA ASP A 83 -19.95 4.89 23.65
C ASP A 83 -20.12 3.69 22.69
N VAL A 84 -20.93 3.83 21.63
CA VAL A 84 -21.10 2.84 20.55
C VAL A 84 -19.86 2.74 19.68
N ASP A 85 -19.27 3.87 19.29
CA ASP A 85 -18.02 3.92 18.52
C ASP A 85 -16.89 3.17 19.25
N ALA A 86 -16.80 3.28 20.57
CA ALA A 86 -15.79 2.58 21.35
C ALA A 86 -15.84 1.05 21.15
N ALA A 87 -17.03 0.45 21.08
CA ALA A 87 -17.19 -0.97 20.78
C ALA A 87 -16.84 -1.27 19.31
N ALA A 88 -17.26 -0.39 18.38
CA ALA A 88 -17.01 -0.55 16.94
C ALA A 88 -15.54 -0.36 16.54
N SER A 89 -14.71 0.28 17.39
CA SER A 89 -13.29 0.54 17.14
C SER A 89 -12.46 -0.72 16.86
N ARG A 90 -12.87 -1.87 17.41
CA ARG A 90 -12.20 -3.16 17.23
C ARG A 90 -12.67 -3.94 16.01
N VAL A 91 -13.75 -3.51 15.37
CA VAL A 91 -14.27 -4.16 14.17
C VAL A 91 -13.52 -3.60 12.96
N GLN A 92 -12.76 -4.45 12.27
CA GLN A 92 -11.99 -4.03 11.11
C GLN A 92 -12.93 -3.50 10.02
N GLY A 93 -12.53 -2.38 9.39
CA GLY A 93 -13.30 -1.71 8.34
C GLY A 93 -14.45 -0.83 8.85
N SER A 94 -14.74 -0.82 10.16
CA SER A 94 -15.70 0.10 10.77
C SER A 94 -15.30 1.57 10.57
N VAL A 95 -16.27 2.48 10.70
CA VAL A 95 -16.01 3.93 10.64
C VAL A 95 -15.01 4.34 11.73
N THR A 96 -15.10 3.75 12.92
CA THR A 96 -14.23 4.07 14.05
C THR A 96 -12.81 3.54 13.85
N SER A 97 -12.62 2.34 13.31
CA SER A 97 -11.27 1.83 12.98
C SER A 97 -10.60 2.70 11.93
N LYS A 98 -11.33 3.15 10.90
CA LYS A 98 -10.84 4.13 9.91
C LYS A 98 -10.46 5.48 10.54
N LYS A 99 -11.24 5.96 11.52
CA LYS A 99 -10.92 7.16 12.30
C LYS A 99 -9.63 6.98 13.11
N HIS A 100 -9.39 5.79 13.68
CA HIS A 100 -8.16 5.48 14.40
C HIS A 100 -6.93 5.49 13.48
N MET A 101 -6.99 4.78 12.35
CA MET A 101 -5.93 4.79 11.34
C MET A 101 -5.60 6.21 10.87
N ARG A 102 -6.62 7.05 10.66
CA ARG A 102 -6.43 8.46 10.31
C ARG A 102 -5.70 9.22 11.42
N ASN A 103 -6.03 8.99 12.68
CA ASN A 103 -5.34 9.62 13.81
C ASN A 103 -3.88 9.15 13.95
N GLU A 104 -3.58 7.88 13.65
CA GLU A 104 -2.21 7.37 13.58
C GLU A 104 -1.41 8.12 12.51
N ILE A 105 -1.99 8.30 11.31
CA ILE A 105 -1.38 9.12 10.24
C ILE A 105 -1.15 10.56 10.71
N TRP A 106 -2.14 11.20 11.34
CA TRP A 106 -1.97 12.55 11.89
C TRP A 106 -0.86 12.64 12.93
N SER A 107 -0.71 11.61 13.77
CA SER A 107 0.35 11.56 14.77
C SER A 107 1.73 11.44 14.14
N LEU A 108 1.87 10.65 13.06
CA LEU A 108 3.10 10.56 12.27
C LEU A 108 3.42 11.88 11.60
N ILE A 109 2.42 12.54 11.00
CA ILE A 109 2.59 13.86 10.38
C ILE A 109 3.04 14.89 11.41
N ASN A 110 2.45 14.89 12.61
CA ASN A 110 2.86 15.81 13.67
C ASN A 110 4.30 15.54 14.16
N LYS A 111 4.71 14.27 14.22
CA LYS A 111 6.02 13.87 14.74
C LYS A 111 7.17 14.04 13.74
N ILE A 112 6.94 13.67 12.48
CA ILE A 112 7.98 13.55 11.45
C ILE A 112 7.86 14.68 10.40
N GLY A 113 6.68 15.26 10.26
CA GLY A 113 6.35 16.22 9.20
C GLY A 113 5.54 15.59 8.07
N SER A 114 5.43 16.30 6.95
CA SER A 114 4.68 15.82 5.79
C SER A 114 5.32 14.56 5.17
N PRO A 115 4.52 13.58 4.71
CA PRO A 115 5.03 12.45 3.94
C PRO A 115 5.70 12.92 2.65
N SER A 116 6.74 12.22 2.24
CA SER A 116 7.47 12.47 0.98
C SER A 116 6.73 11.88 -0.22
N TRP A 117 6.07 10.73 -0.07
CA TRP A 117 5.37 10.03 -1.15
C TRP A 117 4.02 9.47 -0.72
N PHE A 118 3.07 9.51 -1.66
CA PHE A 118 1.86 8.70 -1.64
C PHE A 118 1.95 7.64 -2.73
N ILE A 119 2.06 6.38 -2.33
CA ILE A 119 2.33 5.24 -3.21
C ILE A 119 1.09 4.35 -3.23
N THR A 120 0.66 3.95 -4.43
CA THR A 120 -0.38 2.94 -4.60
C THR A 120 0.21 1.70 -5.27
N ILE A 121 0.02 0.53 -4.66
CA ILE A 121 0.48 -0.75 -5.21
C ILE A 121 -0.72 -1.60 -5.56
N SER A 122 -0.73 -2.02 -6.83
CA SER A 122 -1.83 -2.76 -7.45
C SER A 122 -1.26 -3.91 -8.29
N PRO A 123 -0.81 -5.01 -7.66
CA PRO A 123 -0.21 -6.11 -8.40
C PRO A 123 -1.23 -6.74 -9.37
N ALA A 124 -0.80 -6.99 -10.61
CA ALA A 124 -1.62 -7.62 -11.64
C ALA A 124 -1.66 -9.15 -11.46
N ASP A 125 -2.43 -9.63 -10.49
CA ASP A 125 -2.60 -11.05 -10.15
C ASP A 125 -2.78 -11.99 -11.34
N VAL A 126 -3.67 -11.67 -12.27
CA VAL A 126 -3.98 -12.51 -13.43
C VAL A 126 -2.80 -12.66 -14.37
N ASN A 127 -1.94 -11.65 -14.47
CA ASN A 127 -0.80 -11.64 -15.40
C ASN A 127 0.53 -11.95 -14.69
N HIS A 128 0.54 -12.21 -13.38
CA HIS A 128 1.77 -12.40 -12.64
C HIS A 128 2.06 -13.89 -12.39
N THR A 129 3.18 -14.39 -12.91
CA THR A 129 3.56 -15.82 -12.83
C THR A 129 3.61 -16.36 -11.40
N ILE A 130 4.12 -15.58 -10.43
CA ILE A 130 4.11 -15.97 -9.00
C ILE A 130 2.68 -16.18 -8.47
N CYS A 131 1.72 -15.33 -8.85
CA CYS A 131 0.33 -15.49 -8.42
C CYS A 131 -0.27 -16.78 -8.99
N LEU A 132 -0.04 -17.04 -10.29
CA LEU A 132 -0.48 -18.26 -10.95
C LEU A 132 0.15 -19.51 -10.32
N TYR A 133 1.44 -19.44 -9.96
CA TYR A 133 2.13 -20.51 -9.24
C TYR A 133 1.52 -20.78 -7.85
N PHE A 134 1.09 -19.74 -7.13
CA PHE A 134 0.40 -19.94 -5.86
C PHE A 134 -1.02 -20.49 -6.02
N ALA A 135 -1.67 -20.22 -7.14
CA ALA A 135 -3.03 -20.68 -7.44
C ALA A 135 -3.06 -22.13 -7.92
N ASP A 136 -2.08 -22.54 -8.73
CA ASP A 136 -1.96 -23.88 -9.28
C ASP A 136 -1.45 -24.89 -8.22
N VAL A 137 -1.95 -26.12 -8.30
CA VAL A 137 -1.66 -27.20 -7.32
C VAL A 137 -0.65 -28.20 -7.89
N ASP A 138 -0.60 -28.37 -9.22
CA ASP A 138 0.00 -29.55 -9.85
C ASP A 138 1.02 -29.23 -10.96
N GLN A 139 1.39 -27.97 -11.17
CA GLN A 139 2.37 -27.61 -12.21
C GLN A 139 3.75 -27.19 -11.68
N GLU A 140 4.77 -27.63 -12.41
CA GLU A 140 6.12 -27.09 -12.36
C GLU A 140 6.10 -25.60 -12.77
N TYR A 141 6.85 -24.75 -12.07
CA TYR A 141 6.92 -23.33 -12.40
C TYR A 141 7.44 -23.12 -13.82
N LYS A 142 6.55 -22.69 -14.71
CA LYS A 142 6.90 -22.27 -16.07
C LYS A 142 6.70 -20.76 -16.19
N PRO A 143 7.66 -20.01 -16.76
CA PRO A 143 7.56 -18.57 -16.94
C PRO A 143 6.56 -18.16 -18.04
N GLU A 144 5.98 -19.13 -18.76
CA GLU A 144 4.98 -18.89 -19.79
C GLU A 144 3.60 -18.63 -19.15
N ILE A 145 3.02 -17.46 -19.45
CA ILE A 145 1.70 -17.08 -18.94
C ILE A 145 0.63 -17.86 -19.73
N GLN A 146 -0.19 -18.62 -19.01
CA GLN A 146 -1.27 -19.45 -19.57
C GLN A 146 -2.40 -18.62 -20.23
N ASP A 147 -3.35 -19.29 -20.90
CA ASP A 147 -4.51 -18.63 -21.50
C ASP A 147 -5.31 -17.79 -20.48
N LYS A 148 -5.85 -16.65 -20.93
CA LYS A 148 -6.58 -15.70 -20.07
C LYS A 148 -7.72 -16.36 -19.30
N LYS A 149 -8.52 -17.22 -19.94
CA LYS A 149 -9.67 -17.86 -19.29
C LYS A 149 -9.22 -18.78 -18.16
N LEU A 150 -8.13 -19.52 -18.38
CA LEU A 150 -7.56 -20.41 -17.38
C LEU A 150 -7.02 -19.62 -16.18
N ARG A 151 -6.30 -18.52 -16.42
CA ARG A 151 -5.77 -17.65 -15.36
C ARG A 151 -6.87 -17.05 -14.47
N GLU A 152 -7.91 -16.50 -15.11
CA GLU A 152 -9.07 -15.98 -14.38
C GLU A 152 -9.80 -17.09 -13.60
N HIS A 153 -9.88 -18.29 -14.16
CA HIS A 153 -10.51 -19.44 -13.50
C HIS A 153 -9.72 -19.88 -12.25
N LEU A 154 -8.39 -20.03 -12.36
CA LEU A 154 -7.52 -20.44 -11.26
C LEU A 154 -7.61 -19.46 -10.08
N ILE A 155 -7.55 -18.15 -10.35
CA ILE A 155 -7.64 -17.13 -9.31
C ILE A 155 -9.02 -17.10 -8.66
N LYS A 156 -10.10 -17.22 -9.44
CA LYS A 156 -11.46 -17.31 -8.91
C LYS A 156 -11.67 -18.54 -8.03
N GLN A 157 -11.05 -19.66 -8.38
CA GLN A 157 -11.13 -20.89 -7.59
C GLN A 157 -10.30 -20.85 -6.31
N ASN A 158 -9.24 -20.05 -6.26
CA ASN A 158 -8.34 -19.97 -5.12
C ASN A 158 -8.00 -18.51 -4.73
N PRO A 159 -8.95 -17.78 -4.11
CA PRO A 159 -8.72 -16.40 -3.69
C PRO A 159 -7.62 -16.27 -2.62
N VAL A 160 -7.31 -17.36 -1.89
CA VAL A 160 -6.21 -17.39 -0.91
C VAL A 160 -4.85 -17.27 -1.61
N ALA A 161 -4.70 -17.81 -2.81
CA ALA A 161 -3.49 -17.63 -3.61
C ALA A 161 -3.27 -16.15 -3.98
N ALA A 162 -4.33 -15.46 -4.40
CA ALA A 162 -4.28 -14.04 -4.70
C ALA A 162 -3.91 -13.19 -3.46
N ALA A 163 -4.49 -13.51 -2.29
CA ALA A 163 -4.15 -12.84 -1.04
C ALA A 163 -2.68 -13.05 -0.63
N ARG A 164 -2.15 -14.28 -0.77
CA ARG A 164 -0.74 -14.59 -0.50
C ARG A 164 0.21 -13.90 -1.46
N PHE A 165 -0.16 -13.86 -2.74
CA PHE A 165 0.60 -13.14 -3.75
C PHE A 165 0.66 -11.66 -3.41
N PHE A 166 -0.48 -11.05 -3.07
CA PHE A 166 -0.53 -9.64 -2.66
C PHE A 166 0.37 -9.36 -1.46
N ASP A 167 0.26 -10.15 -0.38
CA ASP A 167 1.11 -10.00 0.81
C ASP A 167 2.59 -10.15 0.44
N PHE A 168 2.96 -11.19 -0.31
CA PHE A 168 4.33 -11.38 -0.79
C PHE A 168 4.86 -10.15 -1.55
N MET A 169 4.08 -9.61 -2.48
CA MET A 169 4.46 -8.43 -3.26
C MET A 169 4.64 -7.19 -2.38
N VAL A 170 3.74 -6.98 -1.41
CA VAL A 170 3.82 -5.86 -0.48
C VAL A 170 5.06 -5.98 0.42
N GLN A 171 5.32 -7.16 0.99
CA GLN A 171 6.50 -7.41 1.83
C GLN A 171 7.80 -7.25 1.02
N ALA A 172 7.82 -7.78 -0.21
CA ALA A 172 8.95 -7.63 -1.11
C ALA A 172 9.20 -6.16 -1.46
N PHE A 173 8.14 -5.38 -1.72
CA PHE A 173 8.23 -3.95 -1.98
C PHE A 173 8.79 -3.19 -0.76
N ILE A 174 8.23 -3.42 0.44
CA ILE A 174 8.69 -2.76 1.68
C ILE A 174 10.16 -3.08 1.95
N LYS A 175 10.58 -4.34 1.78
CA LYS A 175 11.95 -4.74 2.05
C LYS A 175 12.94 -4.26 0.98
N HIS A 176 12.65 -4.51 -0.29
CA HIS A 176 13.61 -4.35 -1.38
C HIS A 176 13.51 -3.00 -2.09
N VAL A 177 12.31 -2.41 -2.17
CA VAL A 177 12.13 -1.09 -2.80
C VAL A 177 12.24 0.02 -1.76
N LEU A 178 11.63 -0.14 -0.59
CA LEU A 178 11.71 0.87 0.48
C LEU A 178 12.95 0.70 1.39
N GLY A 179 13.63 -0.45 1.34
CA GLY A 179 14.82 -0.71 2.16
C GLY A 179 14.52 -0.92 3.66
N VAL A 180 13.27 -1.22 4.03
CA VAL A 180 12.89 -1.40 5.44
C VAL A 180 13.39 -2.75 5.94
N GLY A 181 14.21 -2.73 7.01
CA GLY A 181 14.79 -3.95 7.56
C GLY A 181 15.79 -4.62 6.62
N SER A 182 16.29 -3.91 5.61
CA SER A 182 17.35 -4.38 4.72
C SER A 182 18.70 -3.71 5.07
N GLY A 183 19.78 -4.22 4.46
CA GLY A 183 21.13 -3.66 4.62
C GLY A 183 21.45 -2.51 3.65
N HIS A 184 20.45 -1.98 2.95
CA HIS A 184 20.61 -0.94 1.93
C HIS A 184 19.52 0.13 2.07
N ASP A 185 19.79 1.34 1.59
CA ASP A 185 18.75 2.37 1.50
C ASP A 185 17.71 2.00 0.43
N GLY A 186 16.50 2.53 0.56
CA GLY A 186 15.43 2.34 -0.41
C GLY A 186 15.70 3.11 -1.71
N LEU A 187 14.93 2.78 -2.75
CA LEU A 187 14.98 3.44 -4.06
C LEU A 187 14.72 4.96 -3.95
N TYR A 188 13.82 5.36 -3.05
CA TYR A 188 13.48 6.75 -2.78
C TYR A 188 14.43 7.43 -1.77
N GLY A 189 15.49 6.73 -1.34
CA GLY A 189 16.38 7.12 -0.25
C GLY A 189 16.13 6.33 1.03
N LYS A 190 16.75 6.79 2.13
CA LYS A 190 16.64 6.14 3.43
C LYS A 190 15.24 6.34 4.02
N THR A 191 14.48 5.25 4.16
CA THR A 191 13.15 5.27 4.78
C THR A 191 13.24 5.62 6.27
N GLU A 192 12.52 6.65 6.68
CA GLU A 192 12.36 7.04 8.10
C GLU A 192 11.09 6.43 8.71
N ALA A 193 9.99 6.45 7.96
CA ALA A 193 8.72 5.83 8.36
C ALA A 193 7.86 5.50 7.13
N TYR A 194 6.91 4.59 7.30
CA TYR A 194 5.85 4.34 6.33
C TYR A 194 4.55 3.99 7.06
N TYR A 195 3.41 4.22 6.40
CA TYR A 195 2.10 3.82 6.90
C TYR A 195 1.25 3.33 5.74
N GLY A 196 0.75 2.08 5.81
CA GLY A 196 0.03 1.43 4.73
C GLY A 196 -1.39 1.02 5.12
N THR A 197 -2.35 1.19 4.22
CA THR A 197 -3.73 0.71 4.35
C THR A 197 -4.11 -0.12 3.14
N VAL A 198 -4.72 -1.27 3.38
CA VAL A 198 -5.20 -2.15 2.32
C VAL A 198 -6.68 -1.90 2.05
N GLU A 199 -7.03 -1.75 0.78
CA GLU A 199 -8.41 -1.57 0.31
C GLU A 199 -8.74 -2.63 -0.75
N GLN A 200 -10.00 -3.06 -0.79
CA GLN A 200 -10.50 -3.88 -1.89
C GLN A 200 -10.77 -2.99 -3.10
N GLN A 201 -10.21 -3.33 -4.27
CA GLN A 201 -10.61 -2.69 -5.51
C GLN A 201 -11.69 -3.48 -6.25
N GLY A 202 -12.44 -2.80 -7.13
CA GLY A 202 -13.44 -3.43 -8.00
C GLY A 202 -12.89 -4.38 -9.08
N ARG A 203 -11.59 -4.72 -9.05
CA ARG A 203 -10.90 -5.54 -10.07
C ARG A 203 -10.24 -6.80 -9.47
N LEU A 204 -10.93 -7.49 -8.57
CA LEU A 204 -10.58 -8.79 -7.99
C LEU A 204 -9.34 -8.85 -7.06
N THR A 205 -8.39 -7.90 -7.13
CA THR A 205 -7.24 -7.85 -6.19
C THR A 205 -7.38 -6.84 -5.08
N LEU A 206 -6.49 -6.94 -4.09
CA LEU A 206 -6.29 -5.92 -3.07
C LEU A 206 -5.37 -4.82 -3.59
N HIS A 207 -5.58 -3.61 -3.08
CA HIS A 207 -4.75 -2.44 -3.30
C HIS A 207 -4.13 -1.98 -2.00
N LEU A 208 -2.86 -1.56 -2.05
CA LEU A 208 -2.21 -0.88 -0.94
C LEU A 208 -2.14 0.61 -1.24
N HIS A 209 -2.61 1.45 -0.33
CA HIS A 209 -2.27 2.85 -0.24
C HIS A 209 -1.22 3.04 0.85
N LEU A 210 -0.08 3.67 0.52
CA LEU A 210 1.05 3.80 1.42
C LEU A 210 1.55 5.24 1.43
N LEU A 211 1.74 5.78 2.64
CA LEU A 211 2.48 7.01 2.89
C LEU A 211 3.91 6.66 3.27
N LEU A 212 4.88 7.37 2.71
CA LEU A 212 6.31 7.15 2.93
C LEU A 212 7.00 8.44 3.36
N TRP A 213 7.84 8.36 4.38
CA TRP A 213 8.71 9.44 4.85
C TRP A 213 10.17 9.07 4.58
N ILE A 214 10.86 9.94 3.85
CA ILE A 214 12.30 9.80 3.59
C ILE A 214 13.08 10.65 4.59
N LYS A 215 14.12 10.06 5.18
CA LYS A 215 14.99 10.71 6.16
C LYS A 215 15.64 11.95 5.55
N SER A 216 15.59 13.06 6.29
CA SER A 216 16.16 14.35 5.86
C SER A 216 15.54 14.93 4.58
N SER A 217 14.32 14.51 4.24
CA SER A 217 13.53 15.16 3.18
C SER A 217 13.20 16.60 3.59
N LEU A 218 13.30 17.53 2.65
CA LEU A 218 12.82 18.90 2.84
C LEU A 218 11.30 18.90 2.98
N SER A 219 10.79 19.74 3.87
CA SER A 219 9.36 20.02 3.97
C SER A 219 8.89 20.89 2.79
N PRO A 220 7.58 20.85 2.43
CA PRO A 220 7.02 21.71 1.40
C PRO A 220 7.31 23.20 1.61
N GLN A 221 7.36 23.65 2.88
CA GLN A 221 7.68 25.04 3.20
C GLN A 221 9.15 25.35 2.91
N GLU A 222 10.09 24.46 3.26
CA GLU A 222 11.52 24.65 2.96
C GLU A 222 11.79 24.63 1.45
N ILE A 223 11.12 23.73 0.72
CA ILE A 223 11.19 23.69 -0.76
C ILE A 223 10.69 25.03 -1.33
N ARG A 224 9.52 25.50 -0.87
CA ARG A 224 8.95 26.79 -1.29
C ARG A 224 9.90 27.95 -0.99
N ASP A 225 10.46 28.01 0.21
CA ASP A 225 11.35 29.10 0.62
C ASP A 225 12.65 29.11 -0.20
N ARG A 226 13.20 27.93 -0.54
CA ARG A 226 14.39 27.84 -1.43
C ARG A 226 14.07 28.28 -2.86
N ILE A 227 12.90 27.93 -3.37
CA ILE A 227 12.44 28.40 -4.69
C ILE A 227 12.30 29.93 -4.68
N LEU A 228 11.64 30.51 -3.67
CA LEU A 228 11.43 31.95 -3.56
C LEU A 228 12.70 32.75 -3.30
N LYS A 229 13.71 32.14 -2.68
CA LYS A 229 15.05 32.73 -2.50
C LYS A 229 15.93 32.65 -3.75
N HIS A 230 15.43 32.08 -4.85
CA HIS A 230 16.19 31.88 -6.09
C HIS A 230 17.50 31.09 -5.89
N ASP A 231 17.46 30.04 -5.06
CA ASP A 231 18.58 29.10 -4.90
C ASP A 231 18.81 28.35 -6.24
N SER A 232 19.76 28.84 -7.04
CA SER A 232 19.93 28.40 -8.43
C SER A 232 20.32 26.94 -8.55
N ASP A 233 21.11 26.42 -7.61
CA ASP A 233 21.60 25.04 -7.66
C ASP A 233 20.52 24.06 -7.21
N PHE A 234 19.76 24.42 -6.18
CA PHE A 234 18.59 23.66 -5.76
C PHE A 234 17.53 23.59 -6.86
N ILE A 235 17.18 24.72 -7.48
CA ILE A 235 16.15 24.78 -8.53
C ILE A 235 16.57 23.92 -9.74
N LYS A 236 17.82 24.03 -10.20
CA LYS A 236 18.33 23.19 -11.30
C LYS A 236 18.27 21.70 -10.96
N SER A 237 18.68 21.33 -9.74
CA SER A 237 18.65 19.94 -9.28
C SER A 237 17.21 19.42 -9.18
N LEU A 238 16.27 20.24 -8.70
CA LEU A 238 14.86 19.89 -8.61
C LEU A 238 14.26 19.70 -10.01
N ILE A 239 14.54 20.58 -10.97
CA ILE A 239 14.05 20.44 -12.35
C ILE A 239 14.60 19.16 -12.98
N SER A 240 15.91 18.93 -12.90
CA SER A 240 16.53 17.71 -13.43
C SER A 240 15.95 16.44 -12.80
N TYR A 241 15.66 16.48 -11.49
CA TYR A 241 14.99 15.38 -10.81
C TYR A 241 13.57 15.15 -11.34
N LEU A 242 12.75 16.20 -11.46
CA LEU A 242 11.39 16.07 -11.99
C LEU A 242 11.41 15.55 -13.43
N GLU A 243 12.27 16.08 -14.29
CA GLU A 243 12.44 15.62 -15.68
C GLU A 243 12.88 14.15 -15.76
N SER A 244 13.67 13.67 -14.80
CA SER A 244 14.04 12.24 -14.74
C SER A 244 12.90 11.32 -14.28
N CYS A 245 11.87 11.86 -13.62
CA CYS A 245 10.76 11.08 -13.07
C CYS A 245 9.49 11.14 -13.95
N TYR A 246 9.36 12.17 -14.77
CA TYR A 246 8.18 12.41 -15.60
C TYR A 246 8.55 12.33 -17.08
N VAL A 247 8.13 11.24 -17.72
CA VAL A 247 8.13 11.14 -19.18
C VAL A 247 6.66 11.10 -19.64
N GLY A 248 6.23 12.16 -20.31
CA GLY A 248 4.86 12.30 -20.83
C GLY A 248 4.69 11.72 -22.25
N GLU A 249 5.79 11.31 -22.87
CA GLU A 249 5.86 10.76 -24.21
C GLU A 249 6.42 9.34 -24.16
N PHE A 250 6.33 8.58 -25.24
CA PHE A 250 7.02 7.30 -25.29
C PHE A 250 8.45 7.51 -25.78
N ASP A 251 9.41 6.81 -25.19
CA ASP A 251 10.84 6.97 -25.53
C ASP A 251 11.18 6.62 -26.97
N THR A 252 10.28 5.88 -27.64
CA THR A 252 10.48 5.35 -29.00
C THR A 252 9.59 6.02 -30.05
N GLY A 253 8.79 7.04 -29.70
CA GLY A 253 7.99 7.80 -30.68
C GLY A 253 6.63 8.31 -30.17
N THR A 254 5.78 8.75 -31.10
CA THR A 254 4.44 9.23 -30.76
C THR A 254 3.48 8.05 -30.49
N SER A 255 2.43 8.29 -29.71
CA SER A 255 1.37 7.30 -29.43
C SER A 255 0.78 6.67 -30.70
N ALA A 256 0.58 7.47 -31.76
CA ALA A 256 0.09 6.96 -33.05
C ALA A 256 1.09 6.00 -33.70
N SER A 257 2.36 6.39 -33.79
CA SER A 257 3.41 5.57 -34.39
C SER A 257 3.62 4.23 -33.65
N ILE A 258 3.54 4.26 -32.32
CA ILE A 258 3.69 3.05 -31.50
C ILE A 258 2.48 2.14 -31.65
N ASN A 259 1.26 2.69 -31.71
CA ASN A 259 0.07 1.88 -31.96
C ASN A 259 0.13 1.17 -33.32
N GLU A 260 0.56 1.87 -34.37
CA GLU A 260 0.77 1.26 -35.69
C GLU A 260 1.82 0.15 -35.64
N GLN A 261 2.95 0.39 -34.97
CA GLN A 261 3.99 -0.62 -34.78
C GLN A 261 3.48 -1.84 -34.01
N ILE A 262 2.65 -1.65 -32.97
CA ILE A 262 2.05 -2.76 -32.20
C ILE A 262 1.13 -3.58 -33.10
N ILE A 263 0.29 -2.95 -33.91
CA ILE A 263 -0.61 -3.64 -34.84
C ILE A 263 0.20 -4.45 -35.86
N LEU A 264 1.22 -3.84 -36.46
CA LEU A 264 2.11 -4.52 -37.40
C LEU A 264 2.92 -5.65 -36.76
N ASN A 265 3.33 -5.49 -35.51
CA ASN A 265 4.05 -6.55 -34.80
C ASN A 265 3.13 -7.73 -34.49
N LYS A 266 1.86 -7.48 -34.11
CA LYS A 266 0.87 -8.54 -33.85
C LYS A 266 0.56 -9.42 -35.06
N THR A 267 0.80 -8.96 -36.29
CA THR A 267 0.60 -9.79 -37.50
C THR A 267 1.78 -10.71 -37.81
N LYS A 268 2.92 -10.55 -37.14
CA LYS A 268 4.09 -11.40 -37.36
C LYS A 268 3.88 -12.78 -36.71
N PRO A 269 4.27 -13.88 -37.39
CA PRO A 269 4.07 -15.24 -36.86
C PRO A 269 4.86 -15.51 -35.56
N ASP A 270 5.99 -14.83 -35.36
CA ASP A 270 6.83 -14.98 -34.16
C ASP A 270 6.48 -14.00 -33.03
N TYR A 271 5.40 -13.23 -33.18
CA TYR A 271 5.02 -12.24 -32.18
C TYR A 271 4.59 -12.91 -30.89
N LYS A 272 5.26 -12.54 -29.80
CA LYS A 272 4.84 -12.84 -28.44
C LYS A 272 4.38 -11.56 -27.79
N ASP A 273 3.19 -11.61 -27.19
CA ASP A 273 2.66 -10.46 -26.45
C ASP A 273 3.61 -10.14 -25.28
N PRO A 274 4.15 -8.91 -25.21
CA PRO A 274 5.02 -8.49 -24.11
C PRO A 274 4.35 -8.62 -22.73
N THR A 275 3.02 -8.56 -22.66
CA THR A 275 2.26 -8.76 -21.41
C THR A 275 2.16 -10.22 -20.98
N LEU A 276 2.53 -11.15 -21.86
CA LEU A 276 2.53 -12.60 -21.63
C LEU A 276 3.95 -13.19 -21.57
N THR A 277 4.98 -12.35 -21.61
CA THR A 277 6.38 -12.76 -21.58
C THR A 277 7.12 -12.06 -20.45
N MET A 278 8.10 -12.76 -19.87
CA MET A 278 8.97 -12.16 -18.86
C MET A 278 10.00 -11.25 -19.55
N PRO A 279 10.30 -10.07 -18.96
CA PRO A 279 11.38 -9.24 -19.47
C PRO A 279 12.71 -9.99 -19.39
N THR A 280 13.58 -9.79 -20.38
CA THR A 280 14.94 -10.31 -20.34
C THR A 280 15.64 -9.70 -19.12
N PRO A 281 16.21 -10.51 -18.21
CA PRO A 281 16.93 -9.97 -17.08
C PRO A 281 18.08 -9.07 -17.57
N PRO A 282 18.38 -7.97 -16.85
CA PRO A 282 19.51 -7.14 -17.22
C PRO A 282 20.79 -8.01 -17.24
N PRO A 283 21.75 -7.69 -18.12
CA PRO A 283 23.03 -8.41 -18.14
C PRO A 283 23.63 -8.45 -16.74
N VAL A 284 24.14 -9.60 -16.33
CA VAL A 284 24.82 -9.73 -15.04
C VAL A 284 26.03 -8.81 -15.09
N ALA A 285 25.96 -7.67 -14.42
CA ALA A 285 27.07 -6.76 -14.32
C ALA A 285 28.19 -7.45 -13.53
N VAL A 286 29.21 -7.93 -14.24
CA VAL A 286 30.46 -8.35 -13.61
C VAL A 286 31.11 -7.08 -13.07
N CYS A 287 30.86 -6.77 -11.79
CA CYS A 287 31.52 -5.66 -11.13
C CYS A 287 33.03 -5.91 -11.14
N SER A 288 33.77 -5.06 -11.87
CA SER A 288 35.24 -5.06 -11.92
C SER A 288 35.87 -4.70 -10.56
N CYS A 289 35.07 -4.35 -9.56
CA CYS A 289 35.46 -4.03 -8.20
C CYS A 289 36.08 -5.19 -7.39
N SER A 290 36.14 -6.40 -7.94
CA SER A 290 36.70 -7.58 -7.26
C SER A 290 38.20 -7.80 -7.45
N THR A 291 38.94 -6.88 -8.08
CA THR A 291 40.37 -7.06 -8.42
C THR A 291 41.36 -6.12 -7.72
N ASN A 292 41.07 -5.56 -6.55
CA ASN A 292 42.12 -4.97 -5.70
C ASN A 292 42.42 -5.86 -4.49
N LYS A 293 43.46 -6.71 -4.68
CA LYS A 293 44.19 -7.39 -3.61
C LYS A 293 44.68 -6.35 -2.58
N GLY A 294 44.62 -6.76 -1.32
CA GLY A 294 44.70 -5.88 -0.16
C GLY A 294 45.98 -5.06 -0.02
N ILE A 295 45.82 -3.92 0.66
CA ILE A 295 46.89 -3.24 1.38
C ILE A 295 46.42 -3.15 2.84
N LYS A 296 47.11 -3.87 3.73
CA LYS A 296 47.00 -3.66 5.17
C LYS A 296 47.68 -2.34 5.51
N GLY A 297 46.95 -1.43 6.16
CA GLY A 297 47.48 -0.18 6.71
C GLY A 297 46.63 0.27 7.91
N ASN A 298 47.30 0.57 9.02
CA ASN A 298 46.74 0.74 10.36
C ASN A 298 45.75 1.92 10.52
N GLY A 299 44.72 1.68 11.34
CA GLY A 299 44.16 2.60 12.33
C GLY A 299 43.64 3.96 11.87
N SER A 300 42.35 4.05 11.55
CA SER A 300 41.48 5.20 11.81
C SER A 300 40.08 4.90 11.25
N THR A 301 39.05 5.16 12.05
CA THR A 301 37.63 5.00 11.74
C THR A 301 37.21 5.83 10.53
N ALA A 302 36.85 5.17 9.42
CA ALA A 302 36.10 5.78 8.32
C ALA A 302 35.04 4.79 7.81
N VAL A 303 33.78 5.20 7.97
CA VAL A 303 32.60 4.53 7.40
C VAL A 303 32.69 4.65 5.88
N HIS A 304 33.12 3.58 5.21
CA HIS A 304 33.00 3.51 3.76
C HIS A 304 31.54 3.21 3.39
N THR A 305 30.79 4.28 3.11
CA THR A 305 29.64 4.23 2.22
C THR A 305 30.10 3.60 0.90
N ARG A 306 29.57 2.43 0.55
CA ARG A 306 29.68 1.93 -0.82
C ARG A 306 28.84 2.85 -1.69
N PRO A 307 29.40 3.56 -2.69
CA PRO A 307 28.57 4.23 -3.67
C PRO A 307 27.76 3.15 -4.38
N ALA A 308 26.46 3.39 -4.55
CA ALA A 308 25.65 2.61 -5.48
C ALA A 308 26.32 2.76 -6.85
N CYS A 309 26.98 1.69 -7.32
CA CYS A 309 27.42 1.60 -8.70
C CYS A 309 26.16 1.49 -9.55
N LEU A 310 25.60 2.64 -9.93
CA LEU A 310 24.78 2.74 -11.13
C LEU A 310 25.67 2.24 -12.27
N VAL A 311 25.20 1.22 -12.97
CA VAL A 311 25.82 0.77 -14.21
C VAL A 311 25.72 1.95 -15.17
N ASP A 312 26.86 2.59 -15.46
CA ASP A 312 26.98 3.50 -16.60
C ASP A 312 26.49 2.75 -17.84
N GLY A 313 25.28 3.05 -18.30
CA GLY A 313 24.66 2.43 -19.47
C GLY A 313 23.25 1.88 -19.29
N VAL A 314 22.71 1.80 -18.06
CA VAL A 314 21.24 1.68 -17.88
C VAL A 314 20.71 3.04 -17.49
N THR A 315 20.72 3.94 -18.46
CA THR A 315 19.73 5.00 -18.49
C THR A 315 18.39 4.28 -18.59
N LEU A 316 17.54 4.38 -17.57
CA LEU A 316 16.12 4.47 -17.85
C LEU A 316 16.00 5.79 -18.63
N LYS A 317 16.12 5.68 -19.95
CA LYS A 317 15.48 6.64 -20.84
C LYS A 317 14.02 6.29 -20.79
#